data_AF-A0ABD3P181-F1
#
_entry.id   AF-A0ABD3P181-F1
#
_cell.length_a   1.000
_cell.length_b   1.000
_cell.length_c   1.000
_cell.angle_alpha   90.00
_cell.angle_beta   90.00
_cell.angle_gamma   90.00
#
_symmetry.space_group_name_H-M   'P 1'
#
loop_
_entity.id
_entity.type
_entity.pdbx_description
1 polymer ?
#
loop_
_entity_poly.entity_id
_entity_poly.type
_entity_poly.pdbx_seq_one_letter_code
_entity_poly.pdbx_strand_id
1 'polypeptide(L)'
;MQLHSIALVAAILWKYWPERGEAAAKHKSFDDIVESSSLSVDAFVLTHEISLRQSTQTSDIGIFQFCNENDEMNDFRAETEHHGKQPQQSLKSIDTSNTRVLNKTSYVEKGTIIPSQPIPKFGGGLLRHPFWHKAVMLILEHEESETLGVFLNRPTDLILREDGISWNVWYGGPVHCGVTFADSDTAELLCLHSLSSAAAMRCSKKVAGDVYYTKFKDAKKLVEDGIAAVDDFLVFAGYCGWCEGQLQRELNEESWIAITPDSSIILDELIDQKRRATQQIEHMVQDAGMEIWSSFASRIDHCIIDDKSSYYQTTLHDLLLKEWARDNLSYHREKNAHTFTSNPDVQIKPGTLLRARTSPRSPFLLSDQDMHKSIILVVSENLYGTVGVILNLPTTKTVDLDTSSVRHLNSTTALLMRYGGNYVVFGEGERSLLWLHCNDALRKFSVGIPFDEFNTQGVWECTADDVASSIRDGKAAAQNFMVVSGGYIWVKDNNGQTGGMRGEVWDGKFEVIPDYHVQNVWDTLLSQQIMTSESLDDNLATSSLAWKLAGTVKAAEKKLENVFGTDVALHLLEDEAGRRWIAKYIMNDPDCVL
;
A
#
# COMPACT_ATOMS: atom_id res chain seq x y z
N MET A 1 -4.87 -14.53 16.86
CA MET A 1 -4.55 -15.05 15.52
C MET A 1 -3.06 -14.97 15.15
N GLN A 2 -2.30 -13.94 15.55
CA GLN A 2 -0.88 -13.80 15.14
C GLN A 2 0.14 -14.66 15.90
N LEU A 3 -0.09 -14.99 17.17
CA LEU A 3 0.75 -15.95 17.92
C LEU A 3 0.72 -17.37 17.33
N HIS A 4 -0.41 -17.74 16.71
CA HIS A 4 -0.56 -19.02 16.03
C HIS A 4 0.26 -19.08 14.73
N SER A 5 0.50 -17.95 14.05
CA SER A 5 1.24 -17.91 12.79
C SER A 5 2.74 -18.14 13.01
N ILE A 6 3.31 -17.56 14.07
CA ILE A 6 4.72 -17.78 14.44
C ILE A 6 4.92 -19.20 15.00
N ALA A 7 4.00 -19.69 15.82
CA ALA A 7 4.03 -21.07 16.33
C ALA A 7 3.88 -22.11 15.21
N LEU A 8 3.09 -21.80 14.18
CA LEU A 8 2.90 -22.67 13.01
C LEU A 8 4.12 -22.69 12.10
N VAL A 9 4.76 -21.53 11.86
CA VAL A 9 6.05 -21.47 11.14
C VAL A 9 7.13 -22.26 11.88
N ALA A 10 7.20 -22.14 13.21
CA ALA A 10 8.10 -22.93 14.04
C ALA A 10 7.79 -24.45 13.99
N ALA A 11 6.51 -24.84 13.99
CA ALA A 11 6.11 -26.25 13.88
C ALA A 11 6.37 -26.85 12.49
N ILE A 12 6.25 -26.05 11.42
CA ILE A 12 6.61 -26.44 10.06
C ILE A 12 8.14 -26.61 9.94
N LEU A 13 8.93 -25.68 10.51
CA LEU A 13 10.38 -25.81 10.57
C LEU A 13 10.82 -27.06 11.35
N TRP A 14 10.13 -27.39 12.45
CA TRP A 14 10.39 -28.60 13.25
C TRP A 14 10.12 -29.90 12.46
N LYS A 15 9.05 -29.92 11.65
CA LYS A 15 8.63 -31.14 10.93
C LYS A 15 9.48 -31.42 9.68
N TYR A 16 10.03 -30.38 9.04
CA TYR A 16 10.82 -30.53 7.81
C TYR A 16 12.34 -30.36 8.01
N TRP A 17 12.81 -29.90 9.18
CA TRP A 17 14.24 -29.69 9.46
C TRP A 17 14.62 -30.01 10.94
N PRO A 18 14.73 -31.30 11.33
CA PRO A 18 14.90 -31.71 12.73
C PRO A 18 16.15 -31.14 13.43
N GLU A 19 17.24 -30.92 12.69
CA GLU A 19 18.52 -30.43 13.24
C GLU A 19 18.49 -28.94 13.64
N ARG A 20 17.49 -28.17 13.19
CA ARG A 20 17.33 -26.75 13.56
C ARG A 20 16.39 -26.53 14.75
N GLY A 21 15.56 -27.51 15.10
CA GLY A 21 14.73 -27.46 16.31
C GLY A 21 15.57 -27.45 17.60
N GLU A 22 16.71 -28.15 17.62
CA GLU A 22 17.61 -28.20 18.78
C GLU A 22 18.40 -26.91 19.02
N ALA A 23 18.68 -26.13 17.97
CA ALA A 23 19.38 -24.85 18.11
C ALA A 23 18.50 -23.74 18.71
N ALA A 24 17.19 -23.77 18.42
CA ALA A 24 16.22 -22.83 18.99
C ALA A 24 15.87 -23.13 20.46
N ALA A 25 16.04 -24.38 20.91
CA ALA A 25 15.72 -24.81 22.28
C ALA A 25 16.77 -24.44 23.35
N LYS A 26 17.88 -23.78 22.98
CA LYS A 26 18.92 -23.37 23.96
C LYS A 26 18.63 -22.07 24.71
N HIS A 27 17.56 -21.36 24.39
CA HIS A 27 17.15 -20.17 25.15
C HIS A 27 15.66 -20.21 25.53
N LYS A 28 15.43 -20.59 26.80
CA LYS A 28 14.19 -20.57 27.60
C LYS A 28 13.11 -21.60 27.25
N SER A 29 12.50 -22.14 28.31
CA SER A 29 11.48 -23.18 28.23
C SER A 29 10.16 -22.60 27.69
N PHE A 30 9.41 -23.44 26.98
CA PHE A 30 8.14 -23.09 26.32
C PHE A 30 7.06 -22.60 27.32
N ASP A 31 7.16 -23.02 28.58
CA ASP A 31 6.20 -22.68 29.63
C ASP A 31 6.37 -21.24 30.17
N ASP A 32 7.57 -20.64 30.06
CA ASP A 32 7.84 -19.27 30.54
C ASP A 32 7.34 -18.17 29.58
N ILE A 33 7.10 -18.51 28.31
CA ILE A 33 6.65 -17.57 27.25
C ILE A 33 5.14 -17.34 27.32
N VAL A 34 4.39 -18.32 27.84
CA VAL A 34 2.92 -18.28 27.87
C VAL A 34 2.38 -17.45 29.04
N GLU A 35 3.12 -17.32 30.15
CA GLU A 35 2.64 -16.57 31.34
C GLU A 35 3.06 -15.10 31.42
N SER A 36 3.92 -14.59 30.53
CA SER A 36 4.51 -13.23 30.70
C SER A 36 4.17 -12.17 29.63
N SER A 37 3.23 -12.43 28.70
CA SER A 37 2.92 -11.48 27.61
C SER A 37 1.51 -10.86 27.71
N SER A 38 1.35 -9.90 28.61
CA SER A 38 0.40 -8.81 28.42
C SER A 38 1.05 -7.76 27.50
N LEU A 39 0.92 -7.94 26.18
CA LEU A 39 1.45 -6.99 25.19
C LEU A 39 0.33 -6.53 24.25
N SER A 40 0.13 -5.22 24.24
CA SER A 40 -0.81 -4.45 23.45
C SER A 40 -0.51 -4.50 21.95
N VAL A 41 -1.48 -4.01 21.17
CA VAL A 41 -1.64 -4.08 19.71
C VAL A 41 -0.54 -3.33 18.90
N ASP A 42 0.51 -2.83 19.55
CA ASP A 42 1.56 -1.98 18.95
C ASP A 42 2.55 -2.73 18.03
N ALA A 43 2.43 -4.06 17.91
CA ALA A 43 3.35 -4.89 17.12
C ALA A 43 3.15 -4.83 15.59
N PHE A 44 2.07 -4.22 15.10
CA PHE A 44 1.74 -4.19 13.66
C PHE A 44 2.55 -3.14 12.87
N VAL A 45 3.03 -2.09 13.52
CA VAL A 45 3.85 -1.03 12.88
C VAL A 45 5.35 -1.38 12.89
N LEU A 46 5.82 -2.08 13.94
CA LEU A 46 7.24 -2.38 14.15
C LEU A 46 7.81 -3.51 13.27
N THR A 47 6.99 -4.47 12.83
CA THR A 47 7.47 -5.59 11.98
C THR A 47 7.81 -5.15 10.55
N HIS A 48 7.29 -4.02 10.09
CA HIS A 48 7.59 -3.46 8.77
C HIS A 48 8.91 -2.65 8.75
N GLU A 49 9.28 -1.97 9.84
CA GLU A 49 10.55 -1.22 9.92
C GLU A 49 11.78 -2.14 10.04
N ILE A 50 11.67 -3.32 10.67
CA ILE A 50 12.82 -4.21 10.89
C ILE A 50 13.34 -4.82 9.57
N SER A 51 12.48 -5.04 8.58
CA SER A 51 12.90 -5.53 7.26
C SER A 51 13.64 -4.47 6.42
N LEU A 52 13.50 -3.19 6.75
CA LEU A 52 14.16 -2.06 6.08
C LEU A 52 15.49 -1.66 6.75
N ARG A 53 15.70 -2.01 8.03
CA ARG A 53 16.90 -1.59 8.79
C ARG A 53 18.14 -2.47 8.59
N GLN A 54 18.09 -3.55 7.82
CA GLN A 54 19.28 -4.36 7.53
C GLN A 54 20.18 -3.80 6.41
N SER A 55 19.84 -2.69 5.76
CA SER A 55 20.66 -2.15 4.65
C SER A 55 21.32 -0.79 4.89
N THR A 56 21.20 -0.15 6.06
CA THR A 56 21.87 1.14 6.31
C THR A 56 22.35 1.26 7.77
N GLN A 57 23.58 0.83 8.03
CA GLN A 57 24.33 1.23 9.22
C GLN A 57 25.09 2.53 8.91
N THR A 58 24.80 3.60 9.65
CA THR A 58 25.83 4.57 10.06
C THR A 58 25.42 5.17 11.41
N SER A 59 26.36 5.07 12.35
CA SER A 59 26.37 5.66 13.69
C SER A 59 26.31 7.18 13.65
N ASP A 60 25.59 7.80 14.59
CA ASP A 60 26.22 8.69 15.58
C ASP A 60 25.23 9.09 16.68
N ILE A 61 25.68 8.91 17.91
CA ILE A 61 24.99 9.19 19.16
C ILE A 61 25.34 10.63 19.56
N GLY A 62 24.35 11.50 19.68
CA GLY A 62 24.49 12.87 20.19
C GLY A 62 23.49 13.13 21.30
N ILE A 63 23.97 13.03 22.55
CA ILE A 63 23.24 13.34 23.78
C ILE A 63 23.11 14.87 23.89
N PHE A 64 21.89 15.39 24.10
CA PHE A 64 21.68 16.68 24.77
C PHE A 64 20.48 16.62 25.72
N GLN A 65 20.68 17.21 26.89
CA GLN A 65 19.87 17.08 28.10
C GLN A 65 19.34 18.45 28.55
N PHE A 66 18.10 18.45 29.06
CA PHE A 66 17.39 19.46 29.88
C PHE A 66 16.95 20.77 29.18
N CYS A 67 15.74 21.31 29.40
CA CYS A 67 15.08 21.66 30.66
C CYS A 67 13.55 21.90 30.48
N ASN A 68 12.77 21.61 31.55
CA ASN A 68 11.39 22.05 31.75
C ASN A 68 11.27 23.58 31.82
N GLU A 69 10.15 24.14 31.32
CA GLU A 69 9.11 24.81 32.12
C GLU A 69 8.15 25.69 31.27
N ASN A 70 6.86 25.55 31.61
CA ASN A 70 5.72 26.48 31.54
C ASN A 70 4.87 26.63 30.27
N ASP A 71 3.64 26.11 30.42
CA ASP A 71 2.40 26.52 29.76
C ASP A 71 2.15 28.03 29.94
N GLU A 72 1.87 28.73 28.82
CA GLU A 72 1.29 30.09 28.64
C GLU A 72 1.99 30.89 27.52
N MET A 73 2.12 30.32 26.30
CA MET A 73 2.79 31.04 25.18
C MET A 73 2.14 30.88 23.80
N ASN A 74 0.82 30.71 23.72
CA ASN A 74 0.10 30.67 22.43
C ASN A 74 -0.63 31.97 22.06
N ASP A 75 -0.92 32.85 23.02
CA ASP A 75 -1.62 34.12 22.72
C ASP A 75 -0.67 35.31 22.41
N PHE A 76 0.62 35.20 22.72
CA PHE A 76 1.54 36.36 22.63
C PHE A 76 2.28 36.48 21.28
N ARG A 77 2.35 35.40 20.50
CA ARG A 77 3.16 35.36 19.26
C ARG A 77 2.45 35.89 18.01
N ALA A 78 1.12 36.01 18.02
CA ALA A 78 0.36 36.55 16.88
C ALA A 78 0.27 38.09 16.88
N GLU A 79 0.43 38.76 18.03
CA GLU A 79 0.24 40.21 18.14
C GLU A 79 1.52 41.05 17.93
N THR A 80 2.70 40.46 18.04
CA THR A 80 3.97 41.21 18.07
C THR A 80 4.58 41.53 16.69
N GLU A 81 4.04 40.99 15.60
CA GLU A 81 4.51 41.29 14.23
C GLU A 81 3.79 42.46 13.55
N HIS A 82 2.78 43.06 14.19
CA HIS A 82 2.02 44.16 13.58
C HIS A 82 2.67 45.56 13.65
N HIS A 83 3.87 45.68 14.24
CA HIS A 83 4.57 46.96 14.41
C HIS A 83 6.01 46.94 13.85
N GLY A 84 6.13 46.84 12.53
CA GLY A 84 7.37 47.10 11.77
C GLY A 84 7.09 47.97 10.53
N LYS A 85 7.77 49.12 10.43
CA LYS A 85 7.54 50.20 9.44
C LYS A 85 7.77 49.78 7.97
N GLN A 86 6.90 50.25 7.07
CA GLN A 86 7.01 50.15 5.60
C GLN A 86 8.16 50.98 4.99
N PRO A 87 8.57 50.65 3.75
CA PRO A 87 8.62 51.64 2.67
C PRO A 87 7.77 51.24 1.45
N GLN A 88 7.11 52.24 0.87
CA GLN A 88 6.16 52.18 -0.25
C GLN A 88 6.82 51.82 -1.59
N GLN A 89 6.22 50.87 -2.33
CA GLN A 89 6.16 50.90 -3.79
C GLN A 89 4.80 50.39 -4.28
N SER A 90 4.22 51.14 -5.21
CA SER A 90 2.85 51.00 -5.73
C SER A 90 2.68 49.77 -6.63
N LEU A 91 1.82 48.82 -6.22
CA LEU A 91 1.25 47.80 -7.10
C LEU A 91 -0.27 47.94 -7.16
N LYS A 92 -0.80 47.76 -8.38
CA LYS A 92 -2.20 47.93 -8.76
C LYS A 92 -3.09 46.92 -8.02
N SER A 93 -4.28 47.39 -7.64
CA SER A 93 -5.30 46.70 -6.85
C SER A 93 -5.68 45.32 -7.39
N ILE A 94 -5.28 44.28 -6.67
CA ILE A 94 -5.92 42.96 -6.66
C ILE A 94 -6.77 42.95 -5.38
N ASP A 95 -8.00 42.48 -5.49
CA ASP A 95 -8.99 42.45 -4.41
C ASP A 95 -8.53 41.46 -3.31
N THR A 96 -7.89 41.98 -2.26
CA THR A 96 -7.35 41.22 -1.13
C THR A 96 -8.24 41.40 0.10
N SER A 97 -9.30 40.60 0.22
CA SER A 97 -10.02 40.44 1.47
C SER A 97 -10.02 38.96 1.88
N ASN A 98 -9.29 38.65 2.96
CA ASN A 98 -9.30 37.42 3.78
C ASN A 98 -8.30 36.27 3.53
N THR A 99 -7.20 36.45 2.80
CA THR A 99 -6.15 35.40 2.79
C THR A 99 -5.19 35.58 3.96
N ARG A 100 -5.54 35.03 5.14
CA ARG A 100 -4.58 34.90 6.26
C ARG A 100 -3.50 33.90 5.86
N VAL A 101 -2.24 34.37 5.84
CA VAL A 101 -1.06 33.56 5.55
C VAL A 101 -0.81 32.60 6.71
N LEU A 102 -0.52 31.34 6.40
CA LEU A 102 -0.21 30.28 7.36
C LEU A 102 1.31 30.15 7.54
N ASN A 103 1.77 30.27 8.79
CA ASN A 103 3.19 30.20 9.13
C ASN A 103 3.64 28.75 9.37
N LYS A 104 4.77 28.37 8.77
CA LYS A 104 5.42 27.07 9.00
C LYS A 104 6.04 27.05 10.40
N THR A 105 5.91 25.91 11.07
CA THR A 105 6.58 25.62 12.34
C THR A 105 7.48 24.38 12.19
N SER A 106 8.51 24.29 13.01
CA SER A 106 9.37 23.09 13.14
C SER A 106 8.95 22.19 14.29
N TYR A 107 8.03 22.66 15.15
CA TYR A 107 7.54 21.95 16.31
C TYR A 107 6.07 21.60 16.10
N VAL A 108 5.72 20.36 16.40
CA VAL A 108 4.34 19.91 16.44
C VAL A 108 3.83 20.06 17.86
N GLU A 109 2.61 20.57 17.96
CA GLU A 109 1.84 20.58 19.20
C GLU A 109 0.37 20.28 18.88
N LYS A 110 -0.42 20.11 19.94
CA LYS A 110 -1.86 20.02 19.83
C LYS A 110 -2.43 21.20 19.05
N GLY A 111 -3.28 20.93 18.06
CA GLY A 111 -3.86 21.97 17.20
C GLY A 111 -3.05 22.32 15.95
N THR A 112 -1.85 21.77 15.80
CA THR A 112 -1.06 21.90 14.57
C THR A 112 -1.79 21.22 13.41
N ILE A 113 -1.82 21.87 12.24
CA ILE A 113 -2.26 21.24 11.00
C ILE A 113 -1.02 20.77 10.23
N ILE A 114 -1.06 19.54 9.73
CA ILE A 114 -0.01 18.95 8.90
C ILE A 114 -0.57 18.54 7.53
N PRO A 115 -0.51 19.40 6.49
CA PRO A 115 -0.70 18.95 5.13
C PRO A 115 0.46 18.07 4.65
N SER A 116 0.15 17.05 3.85
CA SER A 116 1.15 16.25 3.14
C SER A 116 1.83 17.08 2.07
N GLN A 117 3.10 16.77 1.79
CA GLN A 117 3.68 17.16 0.52
C GLN A 117 3.08 16.34 -0.64
N PRO A 118 2.88 16.93 -1.83
CA PRO A 118 2.29 16.24 -2.98
C PRO A 118 3.15 15.13 -3.57
N ILE A 119 4.47 15.25 -3.47
CA ILE A 119 5.42 14.20 -3.83
C ILE A 119 6.47 14.15 -2.72
N PRO A 120 6.26 13.38 -1.65
CA PRO A 120 7.22 13.24 -0.56
C PRO A 120 8.50 12.60 -1.12
N LYS A 121 9.66 13.21 -0.81
CA LYS A 121 10.98 12.79 -1.31
C LYS A 121 11.34 11.34 -0.96
N PHE A 122 10.74 10.78 0.10
CA PHE A 122 10.97 9.42 0.58
C PHE A 122 9.71 8.53 0.53
N GLY A 123 8.74 8.86 -0.34
CA GLY A 123 7.41 8.25 -0.46
C GLY A 123 7.32 6.80 -0.95
N GLY A 124 8.07 5.89 -0.33
CA GLY A 124 7.89 4.44 -0.35
C GLY A 124 6.43 3.98 -0.49
N GLY A 125 5.57 4.59 0.33
CA GLY A 125 4.21 4.13 0.62
C GLY A 125 3.07 4.79 -0.16
N LEU A 126 3.28 5.82 -0.98
CA LEU A 126 2.14 6.49 -1.65
C LEU A 126 1.38 5.59 -2.62
N LEU A 127 2.07 4.64 -3.27
CA LEU A 127 1.42 3.64 -4.14
C LEU A 127 0.57 2.63 -3.35
N ARG A 128 0.95 2.34 -2.10
CA ARG A 128 0.27 1.34 -1.25
C ARG A 128 -0.80 1.97 -0.35
N HIS A 129 -0.66 3.25 -0.05
CA HIS A 129 -1.55 3.98 0.83
C HIS A 129 -1.92 5.33 0.21
N PRO A 130 -2.74 5.33 -0.86
CA PRO A 130 -3.10 6.56 -1.58
C PRO A 130 -3.77 7.61 -0.71
N PHE A 131 -4.40 7.21 0.41
CA PHE A 131 -5.08 8.11 1.33
C PHE A 131 -4.16 9.15 2.00
N TRP A 132 -2.84 8.94 2.03
CA TRP A 132 -1.88 9.95 2.51
C TRP A 132 -1.61 11.05 1.48
N HIS A 133 -1.89 10.80 0.20
CA HIS A 133 -1.66 11.76 -0.87
C HIS A 133 -2.57 12.97 -0.73
N LYS A 134 -2.03 14.19 -0.77
CA LYS A 134 -2.79 15.44 -0.58
C LYS A 134 -3.70 15.37 0.65
N ALA A 135 -3.19 14.86 1.76
CA ALA A 135 -3.89 14.82 3.04
C ALA A 135 -3.71 16.13 3.81
N VAL A 136 -4.72 16.54 4.56
CA VAL A 136 -4.64 17.61 5.56
C VAL A 136 -5.06 17.02 6.88
N MET A 137 -4.20 17.05 7.90
CA MET A 137 -4.52 16.48 9.21
C MET A 137 -4.44 17.52 10.32
N LEU A 138 -5.31 17.38 11.31
CA LEU A 138 -5.28 18.14 12.55
C LEU A 138 -4.75 17.25 13.67
N ILE A 139 -3.72 17.71 14.39
CA ILE A 139 -3.21 17.03 15.57
C ILE A 139 -4.15 17.29 16.74
N LEU A 140 -4.78 16.22 17.24
CA LEU A 140 -5.70 16.25 18.37
C LEU A 140 -4.99 16.04 19.69
N GLU A 141 -3.95 15.22 19.73
CA GLU A 141 -3.10 14.97 20.89
C GLU A 141 -1.64 14.82 20.45
N HIS A 142 -0.73 15.36 21.23
CA HIS A 142 0.71 15.22 21.01
C HIS A 142 1.38 15.07 22.37
N GLU A 143 1.66 13.83 22.74
CA GLU A 143 2.33 13.45 23.97
C GLU A 143 3.68 12.80 23.61
N GLU A 144 4.54 12.58 24.61
CA GLU A 144 5.88 12.01 24.39
C GLU A 144 5.80 10.60 23.78
N SER A 145 4.85 9.77 24.21
CA SER A 145 4.70 8.39 23.74
C SER A 145 3.96 8.24 22.41
N GLU A 146 3.00 9.13 22.13
CA GLU A 146 2.12 9.01 20.97
C GLU A 146 1.61 10.36 20.46
N THR A 147 1.32 10.40 19.16
CA THR A 147 0.61 11.52 18.54
C THR A 147 -0.64 11.00 17.85
N LEU A 148 -1.75 11.71 18.06
CA LEU A 148 -3.04 11.41 17.45
C LEU A 148 -3.50 12.59 16.60
N GLY A 149 -3.93 12.30 15.38
CA GLY A 149 -4.55 13.29 14.50
C GLY A 149 -5.71 12.73 13.70
N VAL A 150 -6.45 13.60 13.02
CA VAL A 150 -7.53 13.20 12.10
C VAL A 150 -7.39 13.89 10.76
N PHE A 151 -7.76 13.22 9.68
CA PHE A 151 -7.90 13.85 8.36
C PHE A 151 -9.03 14.87 8.39
N LEU A 152 -8.72 16.08 7.95
CA LEU A 152 -9.71 17.15 7.75
C LEU A 152 -10.32 17.13 6.36
N ASN A 153 -9.75 16.43 5.37
CA ASN A 153 -10.17 16.54 3.97
C ASN A 153 -10.57 15.20 3.35
N ARG A 154 -11.17 14.30 4.13
CA ARG A 154 -11.67 13.02 3.62
C ARG A 154 -13.17 12.88 3.91
N PRO A 155 -14.02 13.62 3.18
CA PRO A 155 -15.47 13.52 3.33
C PRO A 155 -15.97 12.16 2.84
N THR A 156 -17.00 11.61 3.49
CA THR A 156 -17.68 10.40 3.03
C THR A 156 -19.14 10.69 2.76
N ASP A 157 -19.80 9.88 1.92
CA ASP A 157 -21.26 9.89 1.77
C ASP A 157 -21.98 9.05 2.85
N LEU A 158 -21.26 8.59 3.90
CA LEU A 158 -21.82 7.83 5.01
C LEU A 158 -22.66 8.72 5.93
N ILE A 159 -23.89 8.27 6.15
CA ILE A 159 -24.81 8.86 7.12
C ILE A 159 -25.07 7.83 8.23
N LEU A 160 -24.52 8.08 9.42
CA LEU A 160 -24.79 7.29 10.61
C LEU A 160 -26.16 7.68 11.17
N ARG A 161 -27.08 6.70 11.27
CA ARG A 161 -28.43 6.92 11.80
C ARG A 161 -28.56 6.30 13.18
N GLU A 162 -28.64 7.14 14.20
CA GLU A 162 -28.72 6.77 15.61
C GLU A 162 -29.94 7.41 16.24
N ASP A 163 -30.85 6.60 16.80
CA ASP A 163 -32.10 7.07 17.44
C ASP A 163 -32.94 8.03 16.59
N GLY A 164 -32.97 7.78 15.28
CA GLY A 164 -33.72 8.60 14.31
C GLY A 164 -33.01 9.90 13.91
N ILE A 165 -31.81 10.15 14.42
CA ILE A 165 -30.97 11.30 14.11
C ILE A 165 -29.89 10.89 13.11
N SER A 166 -29.67 11.70 12.07
CA SER A 166 -28.68 11.44 11.02
C SER A 166 -27.43 12.28 11.23
N TRP A 167 -26.27 11.63 11.26
CA TRP A 167 -24.96 12.24 11.45
C TRP A 167 -24.11 11.98 10.20
N ASN A 168 -23.56 13.05 9.62
CA ASN A 168 -22.60 12.93 8.52
C ASN A 168 -21.24 12.53 9.09
N VAL A 169 -20.56 11.59 8.44
CA VAL A 169 -19.29 11.04 8.92
C VAL A 169 -18.17 11.33 7.93
N TRP A 170 -17.00 11.73 8.45
CA TRP A 170 -15.77 11.91 7.70
C TRP A 170 -14.83 10.75 8.00
N TYR A 171 -13.97 10.42 7.04
CA TYR A 171 -12.89 9.46 7.25
C TYR A 171 -11.79 10.17 8.06
N GLY A 172 -11.64 9.81 9.33
CA GLY A 172 -10.68 10.43 10.24
C GLY A 172 -9.28 9.82 10.15
N GLY A 173 -9.16 8.56 9.73
CA GLY A 173 -7.87 7.91 9.51
C GLY A 173 -7.97 6.39 9.47
N PRO A 174 -6.86 5.68 9.22
CA PRO A 174 -6.86 4.23 9.06
C PRO A 174 -6.94 3.46 10.39
N VAL A 175 -6.61 4.08 11.52
CA VAL A 175 -6.63 3.41 12.83
C VAL A 175 -8.04 3.39 13.38
N HIS A 176 -8.48 2.24 13.90
CA HIS A 176 -9.81 2.04 14.48
C HIS A 176 -10.97 2.57 13.63
N CYS A 177 -10.86 2.50 12.30
CA CYS A 177 -11.91 3.00 11.42
C CYS A 177 -12.93 1.92 11.01
N GLY A 178 -12.61 0.65 11.30
CA GLY A 178 -13.35 -0.53 10.85
C GLY A 178 -12.83 -0.98 9.49
N VAL A 179 -12.43 -2.26 9.37
CA VAL A 179 -11.69 -2.83 8.21
C VAL A 179 -12.38 -2.57 6.86
N THR A 180 -13.68 -2.35 6.92
CA THR A 180 -14.45 -1.54 5.97
C THR A 180 -15.48 -0.82 6.82
N PHE A 181 -15.68 0.51 6.71
CA PHE A 181 -16.73 1.26 7.46
C PHE A 181 -18.17 0.73 7.29
N ALA A 182 -18.36 -0.36 6.55
CA ALA A 182 -19.59 -1.15 6.55
C ALA A 182 -19.86 -1.87 7.89
N ASP A 183 -18.84 -2.18 8.69
CA ASP A 183 -18.99 -2.72 10.04
C ASP A 183 -18.70 -1.64 11.08
N SER A 184 -19.62 -0.67 11.16
CA SER A 184 -19.53 0.53 12.02
C SER A 184 -19.35 0.23 13.52
N ASP A 185 -19.70 -0.98 13.96
CA ASP A 185 -19.63 -1.38 15.37
C ASP A 185 -18.20 -1.44 15.94
N THR A 186 -17.18 -1.42 15.06
CA THR A 186 -15.76 -1.48 15.45
C THR A 186 -15.02 -0.16 15.28
N ALA A 187 -15.68 0.86 14.71
CA ALA A 187 -15.06 2.15 14.44
C ALA A 187 -15.05 3.05 15.69
N GLU A 188 -13.92 3.67 16.01
CA GLU A 188 -13.87 4.74 16.99
C GLU A 188 -14.32 6.05 16.33
N LEU A 189 -15.37 6.66 16.88
CA LEU A 189 -15.95 7.90 16.37
C LEU A 189 -15.57 9.09 17.25
N LEU A 190 -14.87 10.06 16.65
CA LEU A 190 -14.43 11.30 17.28
C LEU A 190 -15.25 12.49 16.75
N CYS A 191 -15.53 13.48 17.59
CA CYS A 191 -16.35 14.63 17.22
C CYS A 191 -15.61 15.94 17.51
N LEU A 192 -15.41 16.78 16.49
CA LEU A 192 -14.92 18.15 16.65
C LEU A 192 -16.09 19.13 16.81
N HIS A 193 -15.94 20.12 17.70
CA HIS A 193 -16.94 21.17 17.93
C HIS A 193 -16.31 22.44 18.51
N SER A 194 -17.09 23.53 18.56
CA SER A 194 -16.72 24.81 19.21
C SER A 194 -17.64 25.23 20.35
N LEU A 195 -18.46 24.31 20.86
CA LEU A 195 -19.35 24.55 22.00
C LEU A 195 -18.58 24.97 23.27
N SER A 196 -19.00 26.07 23.89
CA SER A 196 -18.44 26.61 25.13
C SER A 196 -19.31 26.33 26.37
N SER A 197 -20.40 25.57 26.22
CA SER A 197 -21.29 25.25 27.34
C SER A 197 -20.56 24.42 28.41
N ALA A 198 -20.86 24.67 29.69
CA ALA A 198 -20.20 23.96 30.79
C ALA A 198 -20.41 22.43 30.73
N ALA A 199 -21.49 21.96 30.09
CA ALA A 199 -21.71 20.54 29.87
C ALA A 199 -20.78 19.97 28.81
N ALA A 200 -20.61 20.64 27.67
CA ALA A 200 -19.69 20.23 26.62
C ALA A 200 -18.24 20.25 27.12
N MET A 201 -17.84 21.31 27.83
CA MET A 201 -16.48 21.44 28.36
C MET A 201 -16.07 20.34 29.35
N ARG A 202 -17.02 19.65 29.99
CA ARG A 202 -16.73 18.55 30.93
C ARG A 202 -16.40 17.22 30.24
N CYS A 203 -16.88 17.01 29.02
CA CYS A 203 -16.67 15.77 28.26
C CYS A 203 -15.74 15.96 27.05
N SER A 204 -15.19 17.15 26.86
CA SER A 204 -14.38 17.49 25.71
C SER A 204 -12.96 17.88 26.10
N LYS A 205 -12.00 17.55 25.22
CA LYS A 205 -10.60 17.94 25.34
C LYS A 205 -10.33 19.12 24.39
N LYS A 206 -9.68 20.17 24.90
CA LYS A 206 -9.34 21.37 24.12
C LYS A 206 -8.28 21.03 23.07
N VAL A 207 -8.47 21.37 21.80
CA VAL A 207 -7.48 21.16 20.71
C VAL A 207 -6.68 22.44 20.47
N ALA A 208 -7.35 23.51 20.04
CA ALA A 208 -6.73 24.80 19.73
C ALA A 208 -7.78 25.91 19.83
N GLY A 209 -7.47 27.04 20.49
CA GLY A 209 -8.43 28.12 20.74
C GLY A 209 -9.80 27.61 21.22
N ASP A 210 -10.87 27.91 20.48
CA ASP A 210 -12.23 27.47 20.78
C ASP A 210 -12.62 26.11 20.15
N VAL A 211 -11.65 25.35 19.63
CA VAL A 211 -11.88 24.02 19.04
C VAL A 211 -11.62 22.94 20.09
N TYR A 212 -12.57 22.04 20.21
CA TYR A 212 -12.55 20.91 21.15
C TYR A 212 -12.87 19.62 20.42
N TYR A 213 -12.41 18.50 20.98
CA TYR A 213 -12.81 17.18 20.51
C TYR A 213 -13.40 16.34 21.66
N THR A 214 -14.37 15.49 21.33
CA THR A 214 -15.02 14.56 22.26
C THR A 214 -15.34 13.24 21.57
N LYS A 215 -15.79 12.24 22.34
CA LYS A 215 -16.25 10.95 21.79
C LYS A 215 -17.69 11.08 21.29
N PHE A 216 -18.04 10.32 20.27
CA PHE A 216 -19.40 10.35 19.70
C PHE A 216 -20.51 10.09 20.72
N LYS A 217 -20.28 9.19 21.69
CA LYS A 217 -21.24 8.91 22.78
C LYS A 217 -21.58 10.17 23.59
N ASP A 218 -20.59 11.00 23.86
CA ASP A 218 -20.78 12.23 24.63
C ASP A 218 -21.44 13.33 23.78
N ALA A 219 -21.05 13.45 22.52
CA ALA A 219 -21.71 14.34 21.55
C ALA A 219 -23.21 13.99 21.38
N LYS A 220 -23.52 12.70 21.20
CA LYS A 220 -24.89 12.17 21.12
C LYS A 220 -25.70 12.57 22.35
N LYS A 221 -25.14 12.38 23.55
CA LYS A 221 -25.80 12.76 24.81
C LYS A 221 -26.08 14.27 24.89
N LEU A 222 -25.14 15.12 24.46
CA LEU A 222 -25.36 16.58 24.44
C LEU A 222 -26.53 16.98 23.51
N VAL A 223 -26.70 16.25 22.41
CA VAL A 223 -27.83 16.46 21.49
C VAL A 223 -29.15 15.95 22.08
N GLU A 224 -29.14 14.76 22.69
CA GLU A 224 -30.31 14.20 23.38
C GLU A 224 -30.80 15.09 24.53
N ASP A 225 -29.86 15.67 25.28
CA ASP A 225 -30.14 16.61 26.38
C ASP A 225 -30.60 18.00 25.88
N GLY A 226 -30.62 18.24 24.55
CA GLY A 226 -30.99 19.51 23.94
C GLY A 226 -29.99 20.65 24.18
N ILE A 227 -28.76 20.32 24.56
CA ILE A 227 -27.69 21.28 24.86
C ILE A 227 -26.97 21.71 23.57
N ALA A 228 -26.96 20.86 22.56
CA ALA A 228 -26.35 21.09 21.26
C ALA A 228 -27.24 20.54 20.14
N ALA A 229 -27.03 21.01 18.92
CA ALA A 229 -27.56 20.41 17.72
C ALA A 229 -26.55 19.42 17.12
N VAL A 230 -27.03 18.45 16.34
CA VAL A 230 -26.18 17.58 15.51
C VAL A 230 -25.22 18.39 14.67
N ASP A 231 -25.71 19.53 14.18
CA ASP A 231 -25.01 20.45 13.33
C ASP A 231 -23.83 21.17 14.00
N ASP A 232 -23.70 21.08 15.33
CA ASP A 232 -22.57 21.65 16.07
C ASP A 232 -21.33 20.72 16.06
N PHE A 233 -21.48 19.48 15.57
CA PHE A 233 -20.43 18.48 15.58
C PHE A 233 -20.01 18.07 14.16
N LEU A 234 -18.70 17.86 13.99
CA LEU A 234 -18.14 17.17 12.84
C LEU A 234 -17.63 15.80 13.28
N VAL A 235 -18.23 14.73 12.76
CA VAL A 235 -17.95 13.36 13.18
C VAL A 235 -16.91 12.72 12.26
N PHE A 236 -15.88 12.13 12.85
CA PHE A 236 -14.79 11.44 12.18
C PHE A 236 -14.78 9.98 12.61
N ALA A 237 -14.61 9.07 11.66
CA ALA A 237 -14.45 7.66 11.93
C ALA A 237 -12.99 7.23 11.73
N GLY A 238 -12.42 6.68 12.81
CA GLY A 238 -10.99 6.40 12.92
C GLY A 238 -10.13 7.64 13.10
N TYR A 239 -8.83 7.42 13.23
CA TYR A 239 -7.81 8.46 13.41
C TYR A 239 -6.46 8.03 12.79
N CYS A 240 -5.52 8.96 12.77
CA CYS A 240 -4.12 8.75 12.41
C CYS A 240 -3.28 8.73 13.68
N GLY A 241 -2.42 7.72 13.82
CA GLY A 241 -1.54 7.56 14.98
C GLY A 241 -0.08 7.47 14.57
N TRP A 242 0.79 8.08 15.38
CA TRP A 242 2.24 7.96 15.25
C TRP A 242 2.83 7.51 16.57
N CYS A 243 3.80 6.59 16.49
CA CYS A 243 4.64 6.25 17.64
C CYS A 243 5.59 7.40 17.99
N GLU A 244 6.15 7.35 19.20
CA GLU A 244 7.20 8.26 19.67
C GLU A 244 8.26 8.55 18.60
N GLY A 245 8.49 9.85 18.35
CA GLY A 245 9.49 10.36 17.41
C GLY A 245 9.22 10.07 15.93
N GLN A 246 8.19 9.30 15.56
CA GLN A 246 7.90 8.98 14.16
C GLN A 246 7.45 10.21 13.37
N LEU A 247 6.50 10.99 13.88
CA LEU A 247 6.02 12.20 13.18
C LEU A 247 7.14 13.22 12.97
N GLN A 248 8.03 13.39 13.95
CA GLN A 248 9.18 14.28 13.81
C GLN A 248 10.16 13.81 12.73
N ARG A 249 10.39 12.50 12.61
CA ARG A 249 11.18 11.93 11.50
C ARG A 249 10.54 12.23 10.15
N GLU A 250 9.23 11.99 10.02
CA GLU A 250 8.50 12.23 8.77
C GLU A 250 8.48 13.72 8.37
N LEU A 251 8.45 14.65 9.34
CA LEU A 251 8.62 16.08 9.11
C LEU A 251 10.04 16.44 8.63
N ASN A 252 11.07 15.85 9.24
CA ASN A 252 12.46 16.06 8.85
C ASN A 252 12.75 15.51 7.44
N GLU A 253 12.06 14.45 7.03
CA GLU A 253 12.10 13.86 5.69
C GLU A 253 11.23 14.61 4.66
N GLU A 254 10.63 15.74 5.06
CA GLU A 254 9.77 16.58 4.22
C GLU A 254 8.52 15.83 3.71
N SER A 255 8.02 14.84 4.44
CA SER A 255 6.75 14.18 4.11
C SER A 255 5.54 15.06 4.48
N TRP A 256 5.69 15.86 5.53
CA TRP A 256 4.66 16.76 6.06
C TRP A 256 5.15 18.19 6.16
N ILE A 257 4.22 19.13 6.20
CA ILE A 257 4.51 20.54 6.51
C ILE A 257 3.71 20.89 7.75
N ALA A 258 4.38 21.21 8.86
CA ALA A 258 3.69 21.64 10.07
C ALA A 258 3.33 23.13 10.02
N ILE A 259 2.08 23.41 10.34
CA ILE A 259 1.48 24.74 10.32
C ILE A 259 0.74 24.95 11.63
N THR A 260 0.98 26.10 12.26
CA THR A 260 0.18 26.54 13.41
C THR A 260 -0.89 27.50 12.90
N PRO A 261 -2.13 27.05 12.65
CA PRO A 261 -3.21 27.96 12.25
C PRO A 261 -3.69 28.78 13.46
N ASP A 262 -4.25 29.96 13.18
CA ASP A 262 -5.18 30.58 14.11
C ASP A 262 -6.40 29.63 14.28
N SER A 263 -6.83 29.40 15.51
CA SER A 263 -7.97 28.52 15.83
C SER A 263 -9.24 28.81 15.03
N SER A 264 -9.47 30.08 14.67
CA SER A 264 -10.59 30.48 13.81
C SER A 264 -10.52 29.86 12.41
N ILE A 265 -9.33 29.63 11.86
CA ILE A 265 -9.13 29.03 10.54
C ILE A 265 -9.56 27.56 10.51
N ILE A 266 -9.25 26.81 11.59
CA ILE A 266 -9.69 25.42 11.70
C ILE A 266 -11.21 25.39 11.70
N LEU A 267 -11.84 26.21 12.56
CA LEU A 267 -13.30 26.22 12.70
C LEU A 267 -14.00 26.68 11.42
N ASP A 268 -13.53 27.75 10.79
CA ASP A 268 -14.08 28.27 9.54
C ASP A 268 -14.03 27.21 8.44
N GLU A 269 -12.91 26.51 8.30
CA GLU A 269 -12.77 25.43 7.31
C GLU A 269 -13.73 24.27 7.61
N LEU A 270 -13.83 23.82 8.87
CA LEU A 270 -14.75 22.74 9.25
C LEU A 270 -16.21 23.11 8.97
N ILE A 271 -16.60 24.36 9.24
CA ILE A 271 -17.94 24.89 8.94
C ILE A 271 -18.16 24.93 7.43
N ASP A 272 -17.20 25.43 6.66
CA ASP A 272 -17.32 25.51 5.21
C ASP A 272 -17.38 24.13 4.56
N GLN A 273 -16.63 23.16 5.06
CA GLN A 273 -16.73 21.77 4.62
C GLN A 273 -18.09 21.18 4.90
N LYS A 274 -18.62 21.40 6.10
CA LYS A 274 -19.96 20.94 6.46
C LYS A 274 -21.03 21.54 5.54
N ARG A 275 -20.94 22.84 5.26
CA ARG A 275 -21.83 23.53 4.31
C ARG A 275 -21.74 22.93 2.90
N ARG A 276 -20.53 22.66 2.42
CA ARG A 276 -20.28 22.01 1.11
C ARG A 276 -20.82 20.59 1.09
N ALA A 277 -20.63 19.82 2.16
CA ALA A 277 -21.10 18.44 2.28
C ALA A 277 -22.63 18.34 2.13
N THR A 278 -23.40 19.27 2.70
CA THR A 278 -24.86 19.28 2.52
C THR A 278 -25.29 19.50 1.07
N GLN A 279 -24.49 20.20 0.26
CA GLN A 279 -24.88 20.63 -1.09
C GLN A 279 -24.22 19.79 -2.20
N GLN A 280 -23.04 19.21 -1.95
CA GLN A 280 -22.14 18.69 -2.98
C GLN A 280 -21.34 17.45 -2.49
N ILE A 281 -21.89 16.62 -1.60
CA ILE A 281 -21.14 15.48 -1.04
C ILE A 281 -20.56 14.54 -2.10
N GLU A 282 -21.31 14.26 -3.17
CA GLU A 282 -20.84 13.40 -4.27
C GLU A 282 -19.59 13.96 -4.95
N HIS A 283 -19.56 15.28 -5.18
CA HIS A 283 -18.40 15.96 -5.75
C HIS A 283 -17.21 15.92 -4.79
N MET A 284 -17.44 16.16 -3.50
CA MET A 284 -16.39 16.13 -2.48
C MET A 284 -15.76 14.73 -2.33
N VAL A 285 -16.57 13.68 -2.42
CA VAL A 285 -16.12 12.28 -2.41
C VAL A 285 -15.33 11.96 -3.68
N GLN A 286 -15.78 12.43 -4.85
CA GLN A 286 -15.06 12.26 -6.13
C GLN A 286 -13.74 13.01 -6.19
N ASP A 287 -13.67 14.18 -5.57
CA ASP A 287 -12.44 14.97 -5.46
C ASP A 287 -11.46 14.36 -4.43
N ALA A 288 -11.93 13.49 -3.54
CA ALA A 288 -11.14 12.92 -2.46
C ALA A 288 -10.48 13.98 -1.54
N GLY A 289 -11.03 15.21 -1.53
CA GLY A 289 -10.57 16.37 -0.77
C GLY A 289 -9.27 17.00 -1.24
N MET A 290 -8.90 16.82 -2.50
CA MET A 290 -7.78 17.51 -3.13
C MET A 290 -8.01 19.03 -3.20
N GLU A 291 -9.24 19.51 -3.42
CA GLU A 291 -9.56 20.94 -3.43
C GLU A 291 -9.29 21.60 -2.07
N ILE A 292 -9.64 20.91 -0.97
CA ILE A 292 -9.36 21.37 0.39
C ILE A 292 -7.85 21.44 0.60
N TRP A 293 -7.12 20.39 0.19
CA TRP A 293 -5.66 20.39 0.27
C TRP A 293 -5.05 21.55 -0.52
N SER A 294 -5.52 21.81 -1.76
CA SER A 294 -5.07 22.93 -2.59
C SER A 294 -5.38 24.29 -1.95
N SER A 295 -6.53 24.43 -1.29
CA SER A 295 -6.88 25.63 -0.52
C SER A 295 -5.86 25.89 0.59
N PHE A 296 -5.55 24.89 1.43
CA PHE A 296 -4.51 25.03 2.45
C PHE A 296 -3.13 25.31 1.84
N ALA A 297 -2.74 24.56 0.82
CA ALA A 297 -1.46 24.72 0.15
C ALA A 297 -1.27 26.15 -0.42
N SER A 298 -2.33 26.75 -0.95
CA SER A 298 -2.29 28.12 -1.49
C SER A 298 -2.13 29.21 -0.42
N ARG A 299 -2.44 28.89 0.84
CA ARG A 299 -2.42 29.82 2.00
C ARG A 299 -1.10 29.77 2.79
N ILE A 300 -0.25 28.77 2.55
CA ILE A 300 1.07 28.64 3.19
C ILE A 300 2.05 29.61 2.51
N ASP A 301 2.81 30.38 3.29
CA ASP A 301 3.74 31.36 2.74
C ASP A 301 4.88 30.71 1.91
N HIS A 302 5.38 31.51 0.99
CA HIS A 302 5.96 31.20 -0.32
C HIS A 302 7.32 30.46 -0.39
N CYS A 303 7.68 29.56 0.54
CA CYS A 303 9.03 28.96 0.58
C CYS A 303 9.16 27.50 0.09
N ILE A 304 8.08 26.84 -0.35
CA ILE A 304 8.11 25.39 -0.70
C ILE A 304 7.84 25.13 -2.19
N ILE A 305 7.30 26.10 -2.92
CA ILE A 305 6.69 25.86 -4.22
C ILE A 305 7.55 26.45 -5.34
N ASP A 306 8.73 25.87 -5.57
CA ASP A 306 9.64 26.29 -6.65
C ASP A 306 9.02 26.07 -8.05
N ASP A 307 8.05 25.15 -8.17
CA ASP A 307 7.30 24.94 -9.41
C ASP A 307 5.80 24.80 -9.14
N LYS A 308 5.09 25.94 -9.12
CA LYS A 308 3.62 25.97 -8.99
C LYS A 308 2.89 25.19 -10.11
N SER A 309 3.55 24.87 -11.22
CA SER A 309 2.88 24.32 -12.41
C SER A 309 2.60 22.81 -12.32
N SER A 310 3.45 22.04 -11.63
CA SER A 310 3.32 20.58 -11.49
C SER A 310 2.20 20.17 -10.52
N TYR A 311 1.88 21.02 -9.54
CA TYR A 311 0.92 20.72 -8.47
C TYR A 311 -0.56 20.68 -8.90
N TYR A 312 -0.91 21.47 -9.92
CA TYR A 312 -2.28 21.53 -10.46
C TYR A 312 -2.51 20.51 -11.58
N GLN A 313 -1.46 19.82 -12.03
CA GLN A 313 -1.61 18.74 -13.00
C GLN A 313 -2.13 17.50 -12.29
N THR A 314 -3.06 16.78 -12.92
CA THR A 314 -3.52 15.49 -12.44
C THR A 314 -2.38 14.48 -12.52
N THR A 315 -1.84 14.11 -11.37
CA THR A 315 -0.74 13.14 -11.24
C THR A 315 -1.27 11.71 -11.14
N LEU A 316 -0.38 10.72 -11.30
CA LEU A 316 -0.70 9.32 -11.02
C LEU A 316 -1.30 9.14 -9.61
N HIS A 317 -0.71 9.79 -8.61
CA HIS A 317 -1.14 9.68 -7.22
C HIS A 317 -2.52 10.31 -6.99
N ASP A 318 -2.89 11.36 -7.73
CA ASP A 318 -4.25 11.91 -7.71
C ASP A 318 -5.27 10.89 -8.21
N LEU A 319 -4.94 10.18 -9.30
CA LEU A 319 -5.80 9.14 -9.87
C LEU A 319 -5.91 7.92 -8.94
N LEU A 320 -4.82 7.50 -8.29
CA LEU A 320 -4.84 6.43 -7.29
C LEU A 320 -5.65 6.82 -6.05
N LEU A 321 -5.55 8.07 -5.59
CA LEU A 321 -6.35 8.59 -4.49
C LEU A 321 -7.84 8.58 -4.85
N LYS A 322 -8.22 8.96 -6.09
CA LYS A 322 -9.60 8.88 -6.57
C LYS A 322 -10.13 7.45 -6.58
N GLU A 323 -9.33 6.48 -7.01
CA GLU A 323 -9.72 5.07 -6.95
C GLU A 323 -9.81 4.52 -5.52
N TRP A 324 -8.95 5.00 -4.61
CA TRP A 324 -9.09 4.69 -3.19
C TRP A 324 -10.37 5.31 -2.61
N ALA A 325 -10.69 6.55 -2.96
CA ALA A 325 -11.89 7.25 -2.51
C ALA A 325 -13.18 6.58 -2.98
N ARG A 326 -13.19 6.03 -4.20
CA ARG A 326 -14.31 5.23 -4.73
C ARG A 326 -14.72 4.10 -3.78
N ASP A 327 -13.74 3.40 -3.17
CA ASP A 327 -14.00 2.22 -2.34
C ASP A 327 -14.25 2.53 -0.86
N ASN A 328 -13.67 3.63 -0.39
CA ASN A 328 -13.56 3.95 1.04
C ASN A 328 -14.38 5.17 1.47
N LEU A 329 -14.66 6.09 0.55
CA LEU A 329 -15.43 7.31 0.82
C LEU A 329 -16.84 7.28 0.21
N SER A 330 -17.11 6.38 -0.76
CA SER A 330 -18.45 6.17 -1.35
C SER A 330 -19.09 4.85 -0.92
N TYR A 331 -20.13 4.98 -0.11
CA TYR A 331 -20.86 3.93 0.60
C TYR A 331 -22.22 3.62 -0.05
N HIS A 332 -22.89 4.63 -0.60
CA HIS A 332 -24.17 4.44 -1.30
C HIS A 332 -24.00 3.82 -2.70
N ARG A 333 -22.78 3.83 -3.22
CA ARG A 333 -22.47 3.15 -4.46
C ARG A 333 -22.44 1.66 -4.18
N GLU A 334 -23.28 0.89 -4.88
CA GLU A 334 -23.23 -0.57 -4.84
C GLU A 334 -21.77 -0.99 -4.96
N LYS A 335 -21.19 -1.47 -3.86
CA LYS A 335 -19.95 -2.23 -3.92
C LYS A 335 -20.34 -3.39 -4.79
N ASN A 336 -19.93 -3.30 -6.04
CA ASN A 336 -20.04 -4.32 -7.05
C ASN A 336 -19.15 -5.48 -6.57
N ALA A 337 -19.55 -6.13 -5.48
CA ALA A 337 -19.18 -7.47 -5.11
C ALA A 337 -19.77 -8.30 -6.24
N HIS A 338 -18.99 -8.35 -7.32
CA HIS A 338 -19.16 -9.37 -8.31
C HIS A 338 -18.88 -10.65 -7.52
N THR A 339 -19.93 -11.26 -6.97
CA THR A 339 -19.91 -12.64 -6.54
C THR A 339 -19.64 -13.42 -7.80
N PHE A 340 -18.36 -13.56 -8.10
CA PHE A 340 -17.93 -14.33 -9.23
C PHE A 340 -18.22 -15.77 -8.88
N THR A 341 -19.18 -16.36 -9.58
CA THR A 341 -19.39 -17.80 -9.58
C THR A 341 -18.22 -18.41 -10.34
N SER A 342 -17.05 -18.47 -9.71
CA SER A 342 -15.99 -19.38 -10.14
C SER A 342 -16.52 -20.81 -9.99
N ASN A 343 -16.06 -21.70 -10.86
CA ASN A 343 -16.46 -23.10 -10.78
C ASN A 343 -15.87 -23.71 -9.48
N PRO A 344 -16.68 -24.21 -8.53
CA PRO A 344 -16.20 -24.81 -7.29
C PRO A 344 -15.25 -26.00 -7.48
N ASP A 345 -15.20 -26.54 -8.70
CA ASP A 345 -14.37 -27.70 -9.04
C ASP A 345 -12.98 -27.34 -9.60
N VAL A 346 -12.56 -26.06 -9.59
CA VAL A 346 -11.18 -25.71 -10.01
C VAL A 346 -10.16 -26.35 -9.06
N GLN A 347 -9.47 -27.36 -9.55
CA GLN A 347 -8.41 -28.05 -8.82
C GLN A 347 -7.06 -27.36 -9.12
N ILE A 348 -6.46 -26.76 -8.09
CA ILE A 348 -5.11 -26.23 -8.15
C ILE A 348 -4.14 -27.35 -7.80
N LYS A 349 -3.13 -27.56 -8.65
CA LYS A 349 -2.06 -28.55 -8.46
C LYS A 349 -0.69 -27.94 -8.78
N PRO A 350 0.42 -28.52 -8.28
CA PRO A 350 1.75 -28.16 -8.76
C PRO A 350 1.83 -28.25 -10.30
N GLY A 351 2.51 -27.30 -10.92
CA GLY A 351 2.59 -27.15 -12.38
C GLY A 351 1.44 -26.36 -13.02
N THR A 352 0.39 -26.02 -12.27
CA THR A 352 -0.72 -25.20 -12.79
C THR A 352 -0.25 -23.77 -13.03
N LEU A 353 -0.52 -23.23 -14.23
CA LEU A 353 -0.33 -21.81 -14.52
C LEU A 353 -1.61 -21.03 -14.26
N LEU A 354 -1.48 -19.85 -13.66
CA LEU A 354 -2.55 -18.90 -13.43
C LEU A 354 -2.16 -17.53 -13.99
N ARG A 355 -3.15 -16.74 -14.38
CA ARG A 355 -2.94 -15.33 -14.68
C ARG A 355 -3.79 -14.46 -13.78
N ALA A 356 -3.29 -13.25 -13.47
CA ALA A 356 -4.12 -12.20 -12.88
C ALA A 356 -5.34 -11.93 -13.77
N ARG A 357 -6.51 -11.74 -13.20
CA ARG A 357 -7.74 -11.71 -14.00
C ARG A 357 -7.95 -10.37 -14.71
N THR A 358 -8.57 -10.41 -15.89
CA THR A 358 -9.09 -9.24 -16.63
C THR A 358 -10.42 -8.75 -16.02
N SER A 359 -10.39 -8.32 -14.76
CA SER A 359 -11.52 -7.58 -14.16
C SER A 359 -11.63 -6.19 -14.82
N PRO A 360 -12.82 -5.55 -14.89
CA PRO A 360 -12.92 -4.14 -15.35
C PRO A 360 -12.03 -3.19 -14.54
N ARG A 361 -11.74 -3.59 -13.30
CA ARG A 361 -10.79 -2.98 -12.37
C ARG A 361 -9.88 -4.05 -11.78
N SER A 362 -8.57 -3.90 -11.93
CA SER A 362 -7.56 -4.78 -11.36
C SER A 362 -7.72 -4.83 -9.84
N PRO A 363 -7.79 -6.04 -9.23
CA PRO A 363 -7.80 -6.16 -7.78
C PRO A 363 -6.46 -5.74 -7.14
N PHE A 364 -5.43 -5.56 -7.95
CA PHE A 364 -4.06 -5.22 -7.53
C PHE A 364 -3.71 -3.74 -7.77
N LEU A 365 -4.70 -2.89 -8.04
CA LEU A 365 -4.46 -1.47 -8.35
C LEU A 365 -3.87 -0.71 -7.15
N LEU A 366 -4.49 -0.89 -5.98
CA LEU A 366 -4.12 -0.16 -4.75
C LEU A 366 -3.15 -0.95 -3.85
N SER A 367 -2.91 -2.23 -4.15
CA SER A 367 -2.04 -3.13 -3.39
C SER A 367 -1.46 -4.21 -4.29
N ASP A 368 -0.25 -4.70 -3.98
CA ASP A 368 0.41 -5.79 -4.71
C ASP A 368 0.50 -5.54 -6.23
N GLN A 369 0.92 -4.33 -6.63
CA GLN A 369 0.96 -3.92 -8.04
C GLN A 369 1.81 -4.84 -8.94
N ASP A 370 2.76 -5.59 -8.38
CA ASP A 370 3.52 -6.60 -9.11
C ASP A 370 2.68 -7.79 -9.60
N MET A 371 1.52 -8.01 -8.98
CA MET A 371 0.54 -8.99 -9.43
C MET A 371 -0.32 -8.48 -10.59
N HIS A 372 -0.27 -7.19 -10.93
CA HIS A 372 -1.00 -6.68 -12.08
C HIS A 372 -0.50 -7.34 -13.37
N LYS A 373 -1.41 -8.02 -14.09
CA LYS A 373 -1.10 -8.82 -15.28
C LYS A 373 0.00 -9.88 -15.06
N SER A 374 0.15 -10.38 -13.84
CA SER A 374 1.12 -11.43 -13.55
C SER A 374 0.69 -12.78 -14.13
N ILE A 375 1.69 -13.61 -14.42
CA ILE A 375 1.54 -15.03 -14.75
C ILE A 375 2.24 -15.82 -13.64
N ILE A 376 1.47 -16.63 -12.91
CA ILE A 376 1.90 -17.40 -11.75
C ILE A 376 2.04 -18.87 -12.12
N LEU A 377 3.15 -19.48 -11.75
CA LEU A 377 3.31 -20.94 -11.71
C LEU A 377 3.12 -21.42 -10.28
N VAL A 378 2.22 -22.39 -10.06
CA VAL A 378 2.12 -23.09 -8.79
C VAL A 378 3.23 -24.12 -8.70
N VAL A 379 4.10 -23.95 -7.70
CA VAL A 379 5.26 -24.82 -7.47
C VAL A 379 4.91 -25.92 -6.46
N SER A 380 4.15 -25.56 -5.42
CA SER A 380 3.71 -26.52 -4.41
C SER A 380 2.30 -26.22 -3.94
N GLU A 381 1.55 -27.26 -3.63
CA GLU A 381 0.18 -27.18 -3.11
C GLU A 381 0.02 -28.21 -2.00
N ASN A 382 -0.28 -27.77 -0.78
CA ASN A 382 -0.46 -28.66 0.36
C ASN A 382 -1.59 -28.16 1.30
N LEU A 383 -1.76 -28.82 2.46
CA LEU A 383 -2.82 -28.49 3.43
C LEU A 383 -2.61 -27.13 4.14
N TYR A 384 -1.39 -26.60 4.17
CA TYR A 384 -1.05 -25.35 4.86
C TYR A 384 -1.09 -24.14 3.92
N GLY A 385 -0.83 -24.34 2.63
CA GLY A 385 -0.81 -23.26 1.67
C GLY A 385 -0.43 -23.68 0.25
N THR A 386 -0.50 -22.70 -0.64
CA THR A 386 0.00 -22.76 -2.01
C THR A 386 1.28 -21.94 -2.12
N VAL A 387 2.29 -22.47 -2.80
CA VAL A 387 3.51 -21.76 -3.15
C VAL A 387 3.52 -21.56 -4.65
N GLY A 388 3.83 -20.34 -5.10
CA GLY A 388 3.94 -20.05 -6.52
C GLY A 388 4.92 -18.92 -6.82
N VAL A 389 5.25 -18.78 -8.09
CA VAL A 389 6.22 -17.78 -8.58
C VAL A 389 5.68 -17.00 -9.77
N ILE A 390 6.01 -15.72 -9.85
CA ILE A 390 5.76 -14.89 -11.03
C ILE A 390 6.77 -15.25 -12.14
N LEU A 391 6.29 -15.42 -13.36
CA LEU A 391 7.11 -15.81 -14.52
C LEU A 391 7.44 -14.66 -15.48
N ASN A 392 6.67 -13.57 -15.47
CA ASN A 392 6.72 -12.53 -16.50
C ASN A 392 7.41 -11.24 -16.06
N LEU A 393 8.19 -11.27 -14.98
CA LEU A 393 8.94 -10.12 -14.47
C LEU A 393 10.46 -10.36 -14.58
N PRO A 394 11.11 -9.94 -15.68
CA PRO A 394 12.56 -9.99 -15.79
C PRO A 394 13.22 -8.99 -14.82
N THR A 395 14.42 -9.32 -14.37
CA THR A 395 15.21 -8.46 -13.47
C THR A 395 16.39 -7.82 -14.18
N THR A 396 17.08 -6.93 -13.48
CA THR A 396 18.36 -6.33 -13.91
C THR A 396 19.55 -7.30 -13.78
N LYS A 397 19.31 -8.56 -13.36
CA LYS A 397 20.35 -9.54 -13.05
C LYS A 397 20.32 -10.73 -13.99
N THR A 398 21.49 -11.34 -14.16
CA THR A 398 21.68 -12.63 -14.83
C THR A 398 22.33 -13.63 -13.89
N VAL A 399 22.22 -14.92 -14.23
CA VAL A 399 22.93 -16.02 -13.59
C VAL A 399 23.91 -16.59 -14.60
N ASP A 400 25.19 -16.60 -14.25
CA ASP A 400 26.24 -17.17 -15.09
C ASP A 400 26.43 -18.65 -14.77
N LEU A 401 26.34 -19.50 -15.79
CA LEU A 401 26.63 -20.93 -15.68
C LEU A 401 27.92 -21.28 -16.39
N ASP A 402 28.76 -22.09 -15.75
CA ASP A 402 29.88 -22.74 -16.42
C ASP A 402 29.35 -23.84 -17.35
N THR A 403 29.54 -23.61 -18.64
CA THR A 403 29.12 -24.51 -19.73
C THR A 403 30.32 -25.05 -20.49
N SER A 404 31.52 -24.94 -19.91
CA SER A 404 32.76 -25.36 -20.54
C SER A 404 32.70 -26.83 -20.94
N SER A 405 33.12 -27.10 -22.18
CA SER A 405 33.29 -28.46 -22.69
C SER A 405 34.78 -28.75 -22.83
N VAL A 406 35.15 -30.03 -22.93
CA VAL A 406 36.55 -30.45 -23.19
C VAL A 406 37.13 -29.76 -24.45
N ARG A 407 36.29 -29.28 -25.37
CA ARG A 407 36.68 -28.59 -26.60
C ARG A 407 36.73 -27.06 -26.48
N HIS A 408 36.05 -26.48 -25.49
CA HIS A 408 35.95 -25.04 -25.28
C HIS A 408 36.29 -24.73 -23.81
N LEU A 409 37.55 -24.42 -23.55
CA LEU A 409 38.02 -23.96 -22.24
C LEU A 409 37.39 -22.59 -21.94
N ASN A 410 36.69 -22.50 -20.80
CA ASN A 410 36.10 -21.28 -20.22
C ASN A 410 34.90 -20.67 -20.97
N SER A 411 33.88 -21.47 -21.35
CA SER A 411 32.60 -20.91 -21.83
C SER A 411 31.61 -20.74 -20.68
N THR A 412 31.31 -19.49 -20.31
CA THR A 412 30.20 -19.14 -19.42
C THR A 412 28.99 -18.71 -20.24
N THR A 413 27.80 -19.10 -19.78
CA THR A 413 26.54 -18.71 -20.40
C THR A 413 25.67 -17.98 -19.38
N ALA A 414 25.28 -16.75 -19.70
CA ALA A 414 24.41 -15.93 -18.84
C ALA A 414 22.93 -16.21 -19.13
N LEU A 415 22.14 -16.49 -18.11
CA LEU A 415 20.68 -16.64 -18.18
C LEU A 415 19.99 -15.49 -17.47
N LEU A 416 18.89 -15.01 -18.05
CA LEU A 416 18.05 -13.96 -17.47
C LEU A 416 17.35 -14.43 -16.18
N MET A 417 17.59 -13.73 -15.07
CA MET A 417 16.90 -13.97 -13.81
C MET A 417 15.56 -13.22 -13.79
N ARG A 418 14.51 -13.90 -13.32
CA ARG A 418 13.18 -13.33 -13.11
C ARG A 418 12.84 -13.22 -11.64
N TYR A 419 12.02 -12.22 -11.31
CA TYR A 419 11.47 -12.03 -9.99
C TYR A 419 10.22 -12.91 -9.83
N GLY A 420 10.27 -13.85 -8.88
CA GLY A 420 9.20 -14.79 -8.56
C GLY A 420 8.33 -14.36 -7.38
N GLY A 421 8.82 -13.48 -6.50
CA GLY A 421 8.09 -12.95 -5.37
C GLY A 421 8.97 -12.51 -4.20
N ASN A 422 8.34 -11.99 -3.15
CA ASN A 422 9.03 -11.35 -2.02
C ASN A 422 9.74 -12.30 -1.06
N TYR A 423 9.40 -13.59 -1.07
CA TYR A 423 9.98 -14.55 -0.14
C TYR A 423 11.07 -15.36 -0.82
N VAL A 424 12.21 -15.57 -0.16
CA VAL A 424 13.18 -16.58 -0.56
C VAL A 424 12.60 -17.94 -0.15
N VAL A 425 11.94 -18.60 -1.10
CA VAL A 425 11.22 -19.86 -0.85
C VAL A 425 12.13 -21.09 -1.04
N PHE A 426 13.15 -20.97 -1.88
CA PHE A 426 14.06 -22.06 -2.25
C PHE A 426 15.34 -21.94 -1.39
N GLY A 427 15.84 -23.05 -0.83
CA GLY A 427 16.73 -23.13 0.36
C GLY A 427 18.07 -22.37 0.36
N GLU A 428 18.90 -22.59 1.39
CA GLU A 428 20.17 -21.86 1.58
C GLU A 428 21.20 -22.13 0.45
N GLY A 429 21.71 -21.05 -0.17
CA GLY A 429 22.76 -21.07 -1.21
C GLY A 429 22.24 -20.86 -2.65
N GLU A 430 22.93 -21.45 -3.65
CA GLU A 430 22.49 -21.51 -5.07
C GLU A 430 21.15 -22.27 -5.26
N ARG A 431 20.63 -22.89 -4.19
CA ARG A 431 19.27 -23.47 -4.11
C ARG A 431 18.17 -22.44 -3.91
N SER A 432 18.47 -21.14 -3.98
CA SER A 432 17.51 -20.03 -3.93
C SER A 432 16.84 -19.72 -5.28
N LEU A 433 17.22 -20.46 -6.33
CA LEU A 433 16.73 -20.29 -7.70
C LEU A 433 15.92 -21.51 -8.14
N LEU A 434 14.78 -21.24 -8.76
CA LEU A 434 13.96 -22.23 -9.44
C LEU A 434 14.33 -22.26 -10.92
N TRP A 435 14.71 -23.43 -11.41
CA TRP A 435 15.11 -23.65 -12.80
C TRP A 435 14.03 -24.43 -13.53
N LEU A 436 13.60 -23.92 -14.68
CA LEU A 436 12.40 -24.39 -15.36
C LEU A 436 12.64 -24.56 -16.86
N HIS A 437 11.94 -25.51 -17.48
CA HIS A 437 11.78 -25.57 -18.92
C HIS A 437 10.38 -26.07 -19.31
N CYS A 438 9.90 -25.66 -20.49
CA CYS A 438 8.67 -26.18 -21.11
C CYS A 438 9.00 -26.69 -22.52
N ASN A 439 9.90 -27.67 -22.60
CA ASN A 439 10.42 -28.19 -23.87
C ASN A 439 10.35 -29.72 -23.92
N ASP A 440 9.57 -30.24 -24.87
CA ASP A 440 9.34 -31.68 -25.05
C ASP A 440 10.60 -32.47 -25.42
N ALA A 441 11.55 -31.87 -26.14
CA ALA A 441 12.78 -32.54 -26.51
C ALA A 441 13.66 -32.78 -25.29
N LEU A 442 13.75 -31.80 -24.37
CA LEU A 442 14.48 -31.94 -23.11
C LEU A 442 13.88 -33.04 -22.22
N ARG A 443 12.55 -33.16 -22.17
CA ARG A 443 11.87 -34.24 -21.43
C ARG A 443 12.25 -35.62 -21.96
N LYS A 444 12.41 -35.78 -23.29
CA LYS A 444 12.86 -37.05 -23.90
C LYS A 444 14.31 -37.41 -23.53
N PHE A 445 15.12 -36.42 -23.14
CA PHE A 445 16.47 -36.62 -22.62
C PHE A 445 16.50 -36.77 -21.08
N SER A 446 15.33 -36.87 -20.43
CA SER A 446 15.21 -36.94 -18.97
C SER A 446 15.86 -35.78 -18.23
N VAL A 447 15.81 -34.59 -18.84
CA VAL A 447 16.25 -33.34 -18.22
C VAL A 447 15.09 -32.84 -17.36
N GLY A 448 15.34 -32.71 -16.05
CA GLY A 448 14.33 -32.27 -15.09
C GLY A 448 13.27 -33.31 -14.72
N ILE A 449 12.29 -32.87 -13.94
CA ILE A 449 11.15 -33.63 -13.43
C ILE A 449 9.84 -32.82 -13.57
N PRO A 450 8.68 -33.46 -13.78
CA PRO A 450 7.39 -32.78 -13.74
C PRO A 450 7.03 -32.38 -12.30
N PHE A 451 6.26 -31.30 -12.14
CA PHE A 451 5.72 -30.88 -10.83
C PHE A 451 4.63 -31.81 -10.30
N ASP A 452 3.88 -32.46 -11.20
CA ASP A 452 2.85 -33.45 -10.87
C ASP A 452 3.19 -34.76 -11.61
N GLU A 453 3.42 -35.84 -10.86
CA GLU A 453 3.73 -37.17 -11.44
C GLU A 453 2.66 -37.67 -12.40
N PHE A 454 1.42 -37.20 -12.24
CA PHE A 454 0.29 -37.56 -13.09
C PHE A 454 0.13 -36.63 -14.31
N ASN A 455 0.80 -35.49 -14.34
CA ASN A 455 0.78 -34.55 -15.46
C ASN A 455 2.20 -34.25 -15.97
N THR A 456 2.59 -34.96 -17.03
CA THR A 456 3.92 -34.83 -17.65
C THR A 456 4.00 -33.74 -18.73
N GLN A 457 2.91 -33.00 -18.96
CA GLN A 457 2.85 -31.90 -19.92
C GLN A 457 3.14 -30.55 -19.24
N GLY A 458 3.56 -29.55 -20.01
CA GLY A 458 3.78 -28.19 -19.50
C GLY A 458 5.14 -27.98 -18.84
N VAL A 459 5.19 -27.21 -17.76
CA VAL A 459 6.45 -26.75 -17.16
C VAL A 459 7.06 -27.86 -16.30
N TRP A 460 8.36 -28.10 -16.46
CA TRP A 460 9.16 -29.02 -15.67
C TRP A 460 10.19 -28.25 -14.84
N GLU A 461 10.45 -28.76 -13.64
CA GLU A 461 11.55 -28.31 -12.78
C GLU A 461 12.84 -29.01 -13.19
N CYS A 462 13.95 -28.31 -13.19
CA CYS A 462 15.28 -28.88 -13.44
C CYS A 462 16.30 -28.30 -12.46
N THR A 463 17.55 -28.71 -12.58
CA THR A 463 18.67 -28.18 -11.78
C THR A 463 19.61 -27.33 -12.63
N ALA A 464 20.43 -26.50 -11.98
CA ALA A 464 21.50 -25.78 -12.67
C ALA A 464 22.43 -26.73 -13.45
N ASP A 465 22.71 -27.91 -12.91
CA ASP A 465 23.52 -28.95 -13.55
C ASP A 465 22.84 -29.54 -14.79
N ASP A 466 21.52 -29.75 -14.75
CA ASP A 466 20.73 -30.19 -15.90
C ASP A 466 20.81 -29.17 -17.04
N VAL A 467 20.71 -27.87 -16.71
CA VAL A 467 20.84 -26.77 -17.67
C VAL A 467 22.25 -26.73 -18.25
N ALA A 468 23.28 -26.69 -17.40
CA ALA A 468 24.67 -26.59 -17.83
C ALA A 468 25.09 -27.78 -18.70
N SER A 469 24.69 -29.00 -18.33
CA SER A 469 24.95 -30.21 -19.12
C SER A 469 24.18 -30.23 -20.44
N SER A 470 22.92 -29.79 -20.46
CA SER A 470 22.13 -29.71 -21.69
C SER A 470 22.70 -28.73 -22.70
N ILE A 471 23.18 -27.57 -22.24
CA ILE A 471 23.82 -26.57 -23.10
C ILE A 471 25.17 -27.10 -23.61
N ARG A 472 26.00 -27.64 -22.72
CA ARG A 472 27.33 -28.18 -23.05
C ARG A 472 27.26 -29.32 -24.06
N ASP A 473 26.25 -30.18 -23.95
CA ASP A 473 26.02 -31.31 -24.85
C ASP A 473 25.34 -30.90 -26.17
N GLY A 474 24.98 -29.63 -26.34
CA GLY A 474 24.27 -29.11 -27.52
C GLY A 474 22.84 -29.61 -27.64
N LYS A 475 22.22 -30.05 -26.53
CA LYS A 475 20.84 -30.54 -26.49
C LYS A 475 19.80 -29.41 -26.48
N ALA A 476 20.17 -28.26 -25.92
CA ALA A 476 19.33 -27.06 -25.88
C ALA A 476 20.17 -25.78 -25.84
N ALA A 477 19.56 -24.66 -26.21
CA ALA A 477 20.14 -23.35 -26.01
C ALA A 477 19.73 -22.78 -24.64
N ALA A 478 20.49 -21.80 -24.14
CA ALA A 478 20.18 -21.15 -22.87
C ALA A 478 18.78 -20.51 -22.83
N GLN A 479 18.30 -20.04 -23.99
CA GLN A 479 16.95 -19.45 -24.11
C GLN A 479 15.83 -20.48 -23.93
N ASN A 480 16.12 -21.79 -23.87
CA ASN A 480 15.11 -22.81 -23.59
C ASN A 480 14.79 -22.97 -22.09
N PHE A 481 15.54 -22.29 -21.22
CA PHE A 481 15.42 -22.38 -19.77
C PHE A 481 14.98 -21.05 -19.17
N MET A 482 14.30 -21.12 -18.04
CA MET A 482 13.91 -19.97 -17.24
C MET A 482 14.45 -20.12 -15.82
N VAL A 483 14.97 -19.03 -15.27
CA VAL A 483 15.48 -18.96 -13.90
C VAL A 483 14.67 -17.94 -13.13
N VAL A 484 14.11 -18.35 -12.00
CA VAL A 484 13.23 -17.51 -11.17
C VAL A 484 13.77 -17.48 -9.74
N SER A 485 13.82 -16.29 -9.15
CA SER A 485 14.25 -16.06 -7.77
C SER A 485 13.09 -15.55 -6.92
N GLY A 486 12.93 -16.16 -5.74
CA GLY A 486 11.85 -15.82 -4.81
C GLY A 486 10.48 -16.40 -5.19
N GLY A 487 9.48 -16.15 -4.36
CA GLY A 487 8.14 -16.69 -4.53
C GLY A 487 7.12 -16.06 -3.58
N TYR A 488 5.87 -16.50 -3.74
CA TYR A 488 4.72 -16.13 -2.93
C TYR A 488 4.15 -17.35 -2.21
N ILE A 489 3.58 -17.10 -1.03
CA ILE A 489 2.91 -18.11 -0.21
C ILE A 489 1.49 -17.64 0.07
N TRP A 490 0.51 -18.40 -0.40
CA TRP A 490 -0.90 -18.21 -0.07
C TRP A 490 -1.31 -19.19 1.02
N VAL A 491 -1.59 -18.69 2.21
CA VAL A 491 -1.95 -19.52 3.38
C VAL A 491 -3.39 -20.00 3.26
N LYS A 492 -3.65 -21.23 3.69
CA LYS A 492 -5.00 -21.80 3.80
C LYS A 492 -5.48 -21.77 5.24
N ASP A 493 -6.77 -21.51 5.44
CA ASP A 493 -7.44 -21.64 6.72
C ASP A 493 -8.08 -23.04 6.87
N ASN A 494 -8.40 -23.42 8.12
CA ASN A 494 -9.18 -24.60 8.48
C ASN A 494 -8.78 -25.92 7.76
N ASN A 495 -7.61 -26.46 8.08
CA ASN A 495 -7.11 -27.75 7.54
C ASN A 495 -7.07 -27.82 6.00
N GLY A 496 -6.93 -26.69 5.30
CA GLY A 496 -6.75 -26.66 3.86
C GLY A 496 -8.05 -26.67 3.04
N GLN A 497 -9.20 -26.47 3.68
CA GLN A 497 -10.51 -26.44 2.99
C GLN A 497 -10.83 -25.09 2.34
N THR A 498 -10.31 -24.00 2.91
CA THR A 498 -10.53 -22.63 2.46
C THR A 498 -9.19 -21.88 2.32
N GLY A 499 -9.16 -20.78 1.56
CA GLY A 499 -7.95 -19.97 1.33
C GLY A 499 -6.98 -20.55 0.30
N GLY A 500 -5.70 -20.16 0.40
CA GLY A 500 -4.66 -20.49 -0.59
C GLY A 500 -4.93 -19.87 -1.97
N MET A 501 -4.21 -20.32 -3.00
CA MET A 501 -4.43 -19.84 -4.37
C MET A 501 -5.84 -20.20 -4.88
N ARG A 502 -6.42 -21.28 -4.37
CA ARG A 502 -7.82 -21.65 -4.65
C ARG A 502 -8.79 -20.57 -4.18
N GLY A 503 -8.57 -20.00 -2.99
CA GLY A 503 -9.34 -18.87 -2.47
C GLY A 503 -9.21 -17.62 -3.35
N GLU A 504 -8.00 -17.30 -3.80
CA GLU A 504 -7.78 -16.13 -4.68
C GLU A 504 -8.45 -16.28 -6.06
N VAL A 505 -8.50 -17.52 -6.60
CA VAL A 505 -9.29 -17.83 -7.81
C VAL A 505 -10.78 -17.72 -7.53
N TRP A 506 -11.22 -18.19 -6.34
CA TRP A 506 -12.60 -18.10 -5.92
C TRP A 506 -13.09 -16.65 -5.84
N ASP A 507 -12.28 -15.78 -5.25
CA ASP A 507 -12.47 -14.33 -5.14
C ASP A 507 -12.33 -13.60 -6.48
N GLY A 508 -11.96 -14.33 -7.54
CA GLY A 508 -11.88 -13.81 -8.90
C GLY A 508 -10.66 -12.93 -9.15
N LYS A 509 -9.61 -13.02 -8.34
CA LYS A 509 -8.35 -12.28 -8.55
C LYS A 509 -7.46 -12.94 -9.60
N PHE A 510 -7.49 -14.27 -9.66
CA PHE A 510 -6.76 -15.06 -10.65
C PHE A 510 -7.68 -15.99 -11.43
N GLU A 511 -7.22 -16.45 -12.58
CA GLU A 511 -7.85 -17.53 -13.33
C GLU A 511 -6.81 -18.51 -13.85
N VAL A 512 -7.19 -19.79 -13.94
CA VAL A 512 -6.31 -20.86 -14.41
C VAL A 512 -6.13 -20.74 -15.93
N ILE A 513 -4.87 -20.84 -16.36
CA ILE A 513 -4.48 -20.88 -17.76
C ILE A 513 -4.67 -22.31 -18.27
N PRO A 514 -5.47 -22.55 -19.32
CA PRO A 514 -5.61 -23.90 -19.86
C PRO A 514 -4.31 -24.43 -20.45
N ASP A 515 -4.12 -25.75 -20.35
CA ASP A 515 -2.90 -26.43 -20.81
C ASP A 515 -2.52 -26.09 -22.26
N TYR A 516 -3.51 -25.93 -23.15
CA TYR A 516 -3.28 -25.61 -24.56
C TYR A 516 -2.78 -24.18 -24.82
N HIS A 517 -2.81 -23.29 -23.81
CA HIS A 517 -2.21 -21.95 -23.87
C HIS A 517 -0.78 -21.93 -23.31
N VAL A 518 -0.41 -22.90 -22.46
CA VAL A 518 0.85 -22.88 -21.69
C VAL A 518 2.08 -22.71 -22.58
N GLN A 519 2.18 -23.45 -23.68
CA GLN A 519 3.34 -23.36 -24.57
C GLN A 519 3.47 -21.97 -25.22
N ASN A 520 2.37 -21.40 -25.73
CA ASN A 520 2.40 -20.08 -26.38
C ASN A 520 2.77 -18.97 -25.39
N VAL A 521 2.25 -19.06 -24.15
CA VAL A 521 2.60 -18.14 -23.06
C VAL A 521 4.09 -18.26 -22.75
N TRP A 522 4.58 -19.48 -22.56
CA TRP A 522 5.99 -19.77 -22.29
C TRP A 522 6.92 -19.20 -23.36
N ASP A 523 6.65 -19.52 -24.63
CA ASP A 523 7.47 -19.07 -25.77
C ASP A 523 7.50 -17.54 -25.88
N THR A 524 6.39 -16.87 -25.55
CA THR A 524 6.34 -15.40 -25.49
C THR A 524 7.20 -14.85 -24.36
N LEU A 525 7.18 -15.45 -23.16
CA LEU A 525 7.99 -15.00 -22.04
C LEU A 525 9.50 -15.20 -22.24
N LEU A 526 9.90 -16.14 -23.10
CA LEU A 526 11.31 -16.36 -23.46
C LEU A 526 11.90 -15.27 -24.36
N SER A 527 11.06 -14.45 -25.03
CA SER A 527 11.57 -13.31 -25.82
C SER A 527 11.92 -12.08 -24.97
N GLN A 528 11.62 -12.12 -23.67
CA GLN A 528 11.98 -11.03 -22.74
C GLN A 528 13.50 -10.93 -22.57
N GLN A 529 13.97 -9.70 -22.37
CA GLN A 529 15.37 -9.37 -22.20
C GLN A 529 15.67 -8.94 -20.75
N ILE A 530 16.95 -8.78 -20.43
CA ILE A 530 17.38 -8.18 -19.16
C ILE A 530 16.73 -6.80 -18.98
N MET A 531 16.26 -6.52 -17.77
CA MET A 531 15.57 -5.27 -17.48
C MET A 531 16.56 -4.11 -17.49
N THR A 532 16.34 -3.14 -18.37
CA THR A 532 17.05 -1.86 -18.47
C THR A 532 16.04 -0.77 -18.78
N SER A 533 16.44 0.50 -18.67
CA SER A 533 15.57 1.63 -19.05
C SER A 533 15.17 1.59 -20.54
N GLU A 534 16.00 0.99 -21.40
CA GLU A 534 15.72 0.82 -22.83
C GLU A 534 14.79 -0.36 -23.12
N SER A 535 14.88 -1.45 -22.34
CA SER A 535 14.10 -2.68 -22.55
C SER A 535 12.79 -2.72 -21.76
N LEU A 536 12.56 -1.76 -20.85
CA LEU A 536 11.39 -1.73 -19.95
C LEU A 536 10.08 -1.85 -20.72
N ASP A 537 9.85 -0.97 -21.70
CA ASP A 537 8.60 -0.93 -22.45
C ASP A 537 8.39 -2.19 -23.31
N ASP A 538 9.46 -2.71 -23.93
CA ASP A 538 9.41 -3.95 -24.71
C ASP A 538 9.12 -5.18 -23.83
N ASN A 539 9.73 -5.24 -22.63
CA ASN A 539 9.48 -6.29 -21.66
C ASN A 539 8.04 -6.24 -21.14
N LEU A 540 7.50 -5.05 -20.85
CA LEU A 540 6.11 -4.86 -20.42
C LEU A 540 5.10 -5.20 -21.52
N ALA A 541 5.41 -4.83 -22.77
CA ALA A 541 4.61 -5.20 -23.93
C ALA A 541 4.58 -6.73 -24.11
N THR A 542 5.74 -7.38 -23.97
CA THR A 542 5.86 -8.85 -24.02
C THR A 542 5.08 -9.52 -22.88
N SER A 543 5.19 -9.03 -21.65
CA SER A 543 4.40 -9.50 -20.50
C SER A 543 2.90 -9.37 -20.74
N SER A 544 2.47 -8.21 -21.25
CA SER A 544 1.07 -7.96 -21.59
C SER A 544 0.57 -8.87 -22.71
N LEU A 545 1.41 -9.17 -23.70
CA LEU A 545 1.07 -10.11 -24.78
C LEU A 545 0.92 -11.53 -24.24
N ALA A 546 1.89 -12.02 -23.46
CA ALA A 546 1.82 -13.34 -22.83
C ALA A 546 0.57 -13.47 -21.95
N TRP A 547 0.29 -12.43 -21.15
CA TRP A 547 -0.90 -12.38 -20.31
C TRP A 547 -2.21 -12.39 -21.12
N LYS A 548 -2.28 -11.67 -22.25
CA LYS A 548 -3.43 -11.72 -23.17
C LYS A 548 -3.60 -13.11 -23.79
N LEU A 549 -2.51 -13.72 -24.26
CA LEU A 549 -2.50 -15.08 -24.82
C LEU A 549 -2.95 -16.12 -23.80
N ALA A 550 -2.68 -15.90 -22.52
CA ALA A 550 -3.10 -16.80 -21.44
C ALA A 550 -4.63 -16.83 -21.20
N GLY A 551 -5.41 -15.91 -21.79
CA GLY A 551 -6.85 -15.79 -21.53
C GLY A 551 -7.75 -16.74 -22.30
N THR A 552 -8.80 -17.23 -21.64
CA THR A 552 -9.77 -18.21 -22.19
C THR A 552 -10.99 -17.57 -22.84
N VAL A 553 -11.34 -16.36 -22.39
CA VAL A 553 -12.50 -15.61 -22.87
C VAL A 553 -12.04 -14.69 -23.98
N LYS A 554 -12.68 -14.75 -25.17
CA LYS A 554 -12.72 -13.59 -26.07
C LYS A 554 -13.25 -12.47 -25.21
N ALA A 555 -12.39 -11.55 -24.76
CA ALA A 555 -12.77 -10.45 -23.90
C ALA A 555 -13.98 -9.77 -24.57
N ALA A 556 -15.18 -10.15 -24.14
CA ALA A 556 -16.40 -9.49 -24.58
C ALA A 556 -16.13 -8.04 -24.25
N GLU A 557 -16.23 -7.14 -25.24
CA GLU A 557 -15.88 -5.72 -25.17
C GLU A 557 -16.43 -5.15 -23.85
N LYS A 558 -15.62 -5.25 -22.80
CA LYS A 558 -16.01 -4.85 -21.46
C LYS A 558 -16.00 -3.34 -21.54
N LYS A 559 -17.12 -2.74 -21.12
CA LYS A 559 -17.25 -1.30 -21.05
C LYS A 559 -16.01 -0.77 -20.33
N LEU A 560 -15.22 0.06 -21.03
CA LEU A 560 -14.07 0.72 -20.45
C LEU A 560 -14.54 1.50 -19.23
N GLU A 561 -13.99 1.16 -18.06
CA GLU A 561 -14.15 1.98 -16.87
C GLU A 561 -13.13 3.11 -16.91
N ASN A 562 -13.55 4.27 -16.42
CA ASN A 562 -12.66 5.39 -16.16
C ASN A 562 -12.37 5.45 -14.67
N VAL A 563 -11.24 6.07 -14.34
CA VAL A 563 -10.91 6.47 -12.98
C VAL A 563 -12.04 7.31 -12.41
N PHE A 564 -12.32 7.12 -11.13
CA PHE A 564 -13.45 7.74 -10.45
C PHE A 564 -13.46 9.27 -10.60
N GLY A 565 -14.53 9.80 -11.20
CA GLY A 565 -14.68 11.24 -11.42
C GLY A 565 -13.69 11.82 -12.45
N THR A 566 -13.20 11.03 -13.41
CA THR A 566 -12.38 11.50 -14.53
C THR A 566 -12.73 10.81 -15.86
N ASP A 567 -12.10 11.25 -16.94
CA ASP A 567 -12.13 10.64 -18.27
C ASP A 567 -10.92 9.73 -18.55
N VAL A 568 -10.02 9.56 -17.57
CA VAL A 568 -8.82 8.72 -17.70
C VAL A 568 -9.24 7.25 -17.64
N ALA A 569 -8.88 6.47 -18.66
CA ALA A 569 -9.20 5.05 -18.69
C ALA A 569 -8.48 4.29 -17.57
N LEU A 570 -9.22 3.49 -16.80
CA LEU A 570 -8.73 2.83 -15.58
C LEU A 570 -7.57 1.86 -15.85
N HIS A 571 -7.62 1.11 -16.96
CA HIS A 571 -6.54 0.19 -17.32
C HIS A 571 -5.20 0.90 -17.58
N LEU A 572 -5.19 2.16 -18.02
CA LEU A 572 -3.95 2.94 -18.19
C LEU A 572 -3.35 3.29 -16.83
N LEU A 573 -4.20 3.61 -15.84
CA LEU A 573 -3.76 3.84 -14.47
C LEU A 573 -3.12 2.58 -13.87
N GLU A 574 -3.74 1.42 -14.10
CA GLU A 574 -3.25 0.13 -13.61
C GLU A 574 -1.89 -0.25 -14.23
N ASP A 575 -1.75 -0.05 -15.55
CA ASP A 575 -0.51 -0.30 -16.28
C ASP A 575 0.62 0.62 -15.79
N GLU A 576 0.33 1.90 -15.61
CA GLU A 576 1.30 2.87 -15.11
C GLU A 576 1.70 2.59 -13.64
N ALA A 577 0.75 2.17 -12.80
CA ALA A 577 1.06 1.77 -11.42
C ALA A 577 2.00 0.56 -11.36
N GLY A 578 1.77 -0.46 -12.22
CA GLY A 578 2.67 -1.60 -12.37
C GLY A 578 4.04 -1.21 -12.92
N ARG A 579 4.09 -0.33 -13.93
CA ARG A 579 5.35 0.20 -14.50
C ARG A 579 6.21 0.89 -13.44
N ARG A 580 5.62 1.78 -12.64
CA ARG A 580 6.35 2.48 -11.56
C ARG A 580 6.80 1.56 -10.43
N TRP A 581 6.00 0.53 -10.13
CA TRP A 581 6.42 -0.50 -9.18
C TRP A 581 7.70 -1.20 -9.67
N ILE A 582 7.75 -1.59 -10.95
CA ILE A 582 8.92 -2.26 -11.54
C ILE A 582 10.15 -1.35 -11.52
N ALA A 583 10.00 -0.10 -11.95
CA ALA A 583 11.09 0.88 -11.92
C ALA A 583 11.68 1.05 -10.52
N LYS A 584 10.81 1.13 -9.50
CA LYS A 584 11.22 1.28 -8.11
C LYS A 584 11.85 0.03 -7.51
N TYR A 585 11.19 -1.12 -7.63
CA TYR A 585 11.55 -2.32 -6.85
C TYR A 585 12.39 -3.34 -7.61
N ILE A 586 12.33 -3.35 -8.95
CA ILE A 586 13.14 -4.24 -9.78
C ILE A 586 14.38 -3.53 -10.33
N MET A 587 14.20 -2.30 -10.81
CA MET A 587 15.30 -1.52 -11.40
C MET A 587 16.06 -0.66 -10.39
N ASN A 588 15.45 -0.35 -9.24
CA ASN A 588 15.97 0.61 -8.27
C ASN A 588 16.28 1.98 -8.91
N ASP A 589 15.45 2.38 -9.88
CA ASP A 589 15.54 3.62 -10.63
C ASP A 589 14.12 4.17 -10.82
N PRO A 590 13.56 4.89 -9.83
CA PRO A 590 12.21 5.45 -9.94
C PRO A 590 12.09 6.56 -11.00
N ASP A 591 13.22 7.17 -11.40
CA ASP A 591 13.24 8.32 -12.30
C ASP A 591 13.21 7.89 -13.79
N CYS A 592 13.48 6.62 -14.10
CA CYS A 592 13.39 6.12 -15.49
C CYS A 592 11.97 6.10 -16.09
N VAL A 593 10.94 6.40 -15.28
CA VAL A 593 9.53 6.46 -15.68
C VAL A 593 8.97 7.89 -15.62
N LEU A 594 9.78 8.86 -15.18
CA LEU A 594 9.45 10.29 -15.23
C LEU A 594 9.66 10.84 -16.65
#